data_AF-A0A7W0QHN6-F1
#
_entry.id   AF-A0A7W0QHN6-F1
#
_cell.length_a   1.000
_cell.length_b   1.000
_cell.length_c   1.000
_cell.angle_alpha   90.00
_cell.angle_beta   90.00
_cell.angle_gamma   90.00
#
_symmetry.space_group_name_H-M   'P 1'
#
loop_
_entity.id
_entity.type
_entity.pdbx_description
1 polymer ?
#
loop_
_entity_poly.entity_id
_entity_poly.type
_entity_poly.pdbx_seq_one_letter_code
_entity_poly.pdbx_strand_id
1 'polypeptide(L)'
;LLAYVSGTRRPASSLSPGVSVGDENAPEPAVFSSRGPLRASSDLLKPDITAPGVDVLAAVSPDGYFGRNYDLLSGTSMSSPHMAGLSLVVKSARPNWTPAETKSALMTSAYAVDGASPFDVGSGHVSINRAIASPLVYPAGVNDYFGFLCGLGAIDNPSLCANNNIEVSDLNQPNIAVGQLAGTRTVTRRIKNSGTTTATFRSTVAAPPGVNVAVAPSQLRLNPGQTKSFRVTFTANSGAVFDEYSFGKLTWKAPTTSKAESELVVRPVAISAPTEVTGTGVSGADEFDVTFGYDGPYAARAHGMIPATKNDITVTDDPGNDINGALACYYAPPGGTEEECGIKLVPFTVPAGTALTRVSTFDAFTDGNDDVDLYVFDPAGVNVGASGGGTAEEQVDIPTPQAGQWLAIVHGWETDGDDANLTMFNWSVPADPAVDDGSLKIESAPDSAAVGETATIEYSWTGLAADNKYLGAVSHNRGTEVLGLTTVAIDAYGGGG
;
A
#
# COMPACT_ATOMS: atom_id res chain seq x y z
N LEU A 1 38.79 -8.21 -16.83
CA LEU A 1 38.58 -9.01 -18.06
C LEU A 1 38.93 -8.24 -19.34
N LEU A 2 38.32 -7.08 -19.60
CA LEU A 2 38.56 -6.29 -20.83
C LEU A 2 40.04 -5.95 -21.08
N ALA A 3 40.78 -5.60 -20.02
CA ALA A 3 42.22 -5.36 -20.10
C ALA A 3 43.01 -6.60 -20.60
N TYR A 4 42.69 -7.80 -20.09
CA TYR A 4 43.31 -9.07 -20.49
C TYR A 4 43.07 -9.37 -21.98
N VAL A 5 41.84 -9.13 -22.46
CA VAL A 5 41.48 -9.32 -23.88
C VAL A 5 42.27 -8.36 -24.77
N SER A 6 42.35 -7.08 -24.39
CA SER A 6 43.05 -6.06 -25.20
C SER A 6 44.57 -6.23 -25.25
N GLY A 7 45.18 -6.79 -24.19
CA GLY A 7 46.63 -6.96 -24.08
C GLY A 7 47.18 -8.29 -24.59
N THR A 8 46.32 -9.22 -25.00
CA THR A 8 46.71 -10.59 -25.34
C THR A 8 46.39 -10.91 -26.80
N ARG A 9 47.37 -11.40 -27.56
CA ARG A 9 47.22 -11.67 -29.02
C ARG A 9 46.19 -12.77 -29.34
N ARG A 10 45.92 -13.67 -28.39
CA ARG A 10 44.95 -14.79 -28.49
C ARG A 10 44.39 -15.10 -27.09
N PRO A 11 43.49 -14.27 -26.55
CA PRO A 11 42.95 -14.49 -25.22
C PRO A 11 42.12 -15.79 -25.21
N ALA A 12 42.29 -16.58 -24.17
CA ALA A 12 41.49 -17.78 -23.90
C ALA A 12 41.07 -17.78 -22.42
N SER A 13 39.95 -18.46 -22.12
CA SER A 13 39.44 -18.66 -20.78
C SER A 13 38.80 -20.03 -20.65
N SER A 14 38.76 -20.58 -19.44
CA SER A 14 38.02 -21.78 -19.09
C SER A 14 37.07 -21.48 -17.93
N LEU A 15 35.85 -22.01 -18.00
CA LEU A 15 34.90 -21.98 -16.89
C LEU A 15 34.91 -23.36 -16.22
N SER A 16 35.10 -23.39 -14.91
CA SER A 16 34.90 -24.59 -14.10
C SER A 16 33.42 -24.73 -13.71
N PRO A 17 32.98 -25.92 -13.29
CA PRO A 17 31.68 -26.07 -12.64
C PRO A 17 31.50 -25.10 -11.47
N GLY A 18 30.26 -24.69 -11.20
CA GLY A 18 29.91 -23.86 -10.05
C GLY A 18 30.26 -24.57 -8.74
N VAL A 19 30.71 -23.80 -7.76
CA VAL A 19 31.01 -24.26 -6.41
C VAL A 19 30.15 -23.48 -5.42
N SER A 20 29.66 -24.17 -4.39
CA SER A 20 28.99 -23.49 -3.28
C SER A 20 30.03 -22.77 -2.44
N VAL A 21 29.88 -21.45 -2.30
CA VAL A 21 30.69 -20.60 -1.45
C VAL A 21 29.75 -20.01 -0.40
N GLY A 22 30.13 -20.09 0.88
CA GLY A 22 29.38 -19.41 1.93
C GLY A 22 29.48 -17.90 1.78
N ASP A 23 28.37 -17.21 1.97
CA ASP A 23 28.33 -15.75 2.06
C ASP A 23 28.29 -15.34 3.54
N GLU A 24 29.26 -14.52 3.96
CA GLU A 24 29.35 -14.02 5.33
C GLU A 24 28.35 -12.91 5.63
N ASN A 25 27.76 -12.29 4.59
CA ASN A 25 26.77 -11.23 4.73
C ASN A 25 25.33 -11.78 4.77
N ALA A 26 25.13 -13.08 4.50
CA ALA A 26 23.82 -13.69 4.54
C ALA A 26 23.22 -13.71 5.97
N PRO A 27 21.90 -13.53 6.13
CA PRO A 27 20.93 -13.30 5.06
C PRO A 27 20.93 -11.85 4.55
N GLU A 28 20.63 -11.69 3.26
CA GLU A 28 20.38 -10.38 2.64
C GLU A 28 19.03 -10.39 1.91
N PRO A 29 18.35 -9.23 1.83
CA PRO A 29 17.11 -9.14 1.07
C PRO A 29 17.40 -9.22 -0.44
N ALA A 30 16.81 -10.22 -1.12
CA ALA A 30 16.96 -10.38 -2.56
C ALA A 30 16.45 -9.14 -3.32
N VAL A 31 17.17 -8.70 -4.36
CA VAL A 31 16.86 -7.48 -5.12
C VAL A 31 15.47 -7.51 -5.78
N PHE A 32 14.98 -8.69 -6.14
CA PHE A 32 13.66 -8.88 -6.77
C PHE A 32 12.51 -8.98 -5.76
N SER A 33 12.79 -9.04 -4.45
CA SER A 33 11.73 -9.16 -3.45
C SER A 33 10.97 -7.85 -3.34
N SER A 34 9.65 -7.90 -3.52
CA SER A 34 8.77 -6.74 -3.37
C SER A 34 8.92 -6.09 -2.00
N ARG A 35 8.80 -4.76 -1.98
CA ARG A 35 9.00 -3.91 -0.80
C ARG A 35 7.70 -3.24 -0.38
N GLY A 36 7.60 -2.94 0.92
CA GLY A 36 6.59 -2.00 1.41
C GLY A 36 6.90 -0.55 1.03
N PRO A 37 6.05 0.40 1.44
CA PRO A 37 4.83 0.21 2.24
C PRO A 37 3.71 -0.49 1.47
N LEU A 38 2.71 -0.99 2.19
CA LEU A 38 1.50 -1.55 1.57
C LEU A 38 0.70 -0.41 0.91
N ARG A 39 0.45 -0.52 -0.41
CA ARG A 39 -0.31 0.49 -1.16
C ARG A 39 -1.74 0.67 -0.66
N ALA A 40 -2.39 -0.43 -0.27
CA ALA A 40 -3.77 -0.41 0.23
C ALA A 40 -3.95 0.34 1.56
N SER A 41 -2.91 0.36 2.42
CA SER A 41 -2.93 1.15 3.65
C SER A 41 -1.53 1.24 4.25
N SER A 42 -1.05 2.46 4.46
CA SER A 42 0.22 2.74 5.13
C SER A 42 0.21 2.46 6.64
N ASP A 43 -0.95 2.16 7.21
CA ASP A 43 -1.13 1.77 8.62
C ASP A 43 -0.85 0.28 8.88
N LEU A 44 -0.45 -0.47 7.84
CA LEU A 44 0.01 -1.84 7.95
C LEU A 44 1.40 -2.04 7.34
N LEU A 45 2.30 -2.66 8.13
CA LEU A 45 3.62 -3.05 7.64
C LEU A 45 3.53 -4.32 6.78
N LYS A 46 4.06 -4.23 5.55
CA LYS A 46 4.39 -5.36 4.68
C LYS A 46 5.81 -5.23 4.11
N PRO A 47 6.51 -6.37 3.87
CA PRO A 47 6.10 -7.75 4.14
C PRO A 47 6.05 -8.06 5.65
N ASP A 48 5.52 -9.24 6.04
CA ASP A 48 5.41 -9.60 7.47
C ASP A 48 6.74 -10.13 8.05
N ILE A 49 7.47 -10.94 7.29
CA ILE A 49 8.66 -11.69 7.73
C ILE A 49 9.45 -12.21 6.51
N THR A 50 10.73 -12.53 6.69
CA THR A 50 11.63 -13.09 5.67
C THR A 50 12.03 -14.54 5.95
N ALA A 51 12.20 -15.32 4.89
CA ALA A 51 12.74 -16.68 4.88
C ALA A 51 13.61 -16.90 3.63
N PRO A 52 14.40 -18.00 3.57
CA PRO A 52 15.24 -18.28 2.40
C PRO A 52 14.43 -18.47 1.12
N GLY A 53 14.86 -17.81 0.04
CA GLY A 53 14.21 -17.87 -1.27
C GLY A 53 15.14 -17.70 -2.46
N VAL A 54 16.45 -17.68 -2.26
CA VAL A 54 17.44 -17.59 -3.34
C VAL A 54 18.20 -18.91 -3.38
N ASP A 55 18.37 -19.45 -4.58
CA ASP A 55 19.06 -20.72 -4.85
C ASP A 55 18.57 -21.88 -3.95
N VAL A 56 17.24 -22.00 -3.84
CA VAL A 56 16.60 -23.07 -3.08
C VAL A 56 16.58 -24.33 -3.92
N LEU A 57 17.23 -25.39 -3.43
CA LEU A 57 17.19 -26.71 -4.06
C LEU A 57 15.86 -27.40 -3.76
N ALA A 58 15.05 -27.63 -4.78
CA ALA A 58 13.76 -28.31 -4.64
C ALA A 58 13.52 -29.29 -5.80
N ALA A 59 12.55 -30.18 -5.62
CA ALA A 59 12.15 -31.12 -6.67
C ALA A 59 11.50 -30.36 -7.84
N VAL A 60 11.79 -30.80 -9.06
CA VAL A 60 11.19 -30.27 -10.29
C VAL A 60 10.71 -31.44 -11.17
N SER A 61 9.79 -31.15 -12.09
CA SER A 61 9.43 -32.11 -13.13
C SER A 61 10.60 -32.27 -14.10
N PRO A 62 11.09 -33.49 -14.37
CA PRO A 62 12.12 -33.70 -15.39
C PRO A 62 11.73 -33.12 -16.75
N ASP A 63 10.44 -33.24 -17.09
CA ASP A 63 9.82 -32.58 -18.22
C ASP A 63 9.69 -31.09 -17.92
N GLY A 64 10.40 -30.26 -18.70
CA GLY A 64 10.53 -28.82 -18.49
C GLY A 64 11.82 -28.37 -17.81
N TYR A 65 12.59 -29.28 -17.20
CA TYR A 65 13.83 -28.96 -16.47
C TYR A 65 15.04 -29.78 -16.91
N PHE A 66 15.14 -30.07 -18.21
CA PHE A 66 16.27 -30.77 -18.84
C PHE A 66 16.57 -32.14 -18.23
N GLY A 67 15.54 -32.89 -17.83
CA GLY A 67 15.67 -34.22 -17.22
C GLY A 67 16.17 -34.20 -15.77
N ARG A 68 16.25 -33.02 -15.13
CA ARG A 68 16.64 -32.90 -13.71
C ARG A 68 15.47 -33.26 -12.80
N ASN A 69 15.74 -33.98 -11.72
CA ASN A 69 14.75 -34.23 -10.65
C ASN A 69 14.74 -33.13 -9.58
N TYR A 70 15.81 -32.34 -9.51
CA TYR A 70 15.98 -31.23 -8.58
C TYR A 70 16.66 -30.07 -9.28
N ASP A 71 16.27 -28.85 -8.91
CA ASP A 71 16.88 -27.63 -9.43
C ASP A 71 16.99 -26.55 -8.36
N LEU A 72 17.84 -25.56 -8.62
CA LEU A 72 18.00 -24.36 -7.79
C LEU A 72 17.12 -23.26 -8.37
N LEU A 73 16.12 -22.84 -7.60
CA LEU A 73 15.20 -21.78 -8.01
C LEU A 73 15.22 -20.63 -7.00
N SER A 74 14.94 -19.43 -7.52
CA SER A 74 14.93 -18.19 -6.77
C SER A 74 13.59 -17.48 -6.91
N GLY A 75 13.05 -16.98 -5.80
CA GLY A 75 11.77 -16.29 -5.76
C GLY A 75 11.18 -16.21 -4.36
N THR A 76 10.29 -15.24 -4.15
CA THR A 76 9.41 -15.23 -2.97
C THR A 76 8.50 -16.47 -2.94
N SER A 77 8.17 -17.03 -4.12
CA SER A 77 7.53 -18.34 -4.29
C SER A 77 8.30 -19.50 -3.64
N MET A 78 9.62 -19.38 -3.44
CA MET A 78 10.46 -20.36 -2.74
C MET A 78 10.56 -20.04 -1.23
N SER A 79 10.41 -18.78 -0.84
CA SER A 79 10.34 -18.37 0.58
C SER A 79 9.01 -18.76 1.24
N SER A 80 7.91 -18.63 0.51
CA SER A 80 6.56 -18.95 0.99
C SER A 80 6.41 -20.40 1.52
N PRO A 81 6.85 -21.46 0.81
CA PRO A 81 6.74 -22.83 1.31
C PRO A 81 7.62 -23.10 2.54
N HIS A 82 8.76 -22.41 2.71
CA HIS A 82 9.50 -22.46 3.98
C HIS A 82 8.62 -21.97 5.13
N MET A 83 7.97 -20.81 4.98
CA MET A 83 7.08 -20.28 6.01
C MET A 83 5.87 -21.16 6.28
N ALA A 84 5.29 -21.79 5.24
CA ALA A 84 4.20 -22.75 5.39
C ALA A 84 4.64 -23.97 6.21
N GLY A 85 5.78 -24.58 5.87
CA GLY A 85 6.35 -25.71 6.61
C GLY A 85 6.69 -25.36 8.06
N LEU A 86 7.34 -24.22 8.29
CA LEU A 86 7.67 -23.73 9.62
C LEU A 86 6.41 -23.44 10.47
N SER A 87 5.35 -22.93 9.85
CA SER A 87 4.06 -22.73 10.53
C SER A 87 3.44 -24.04 10.99
N LEU A 88 3.56 -25.12 10.20
CA LEU A 88 3.12 -26.46 10.60
C LEU A 88 3.95 -27.02 11.77
N VAL A 89 5.27 -26.78 11.78
CA VAL A 89 6.13 -27.18 12.90
C VAL A 89 5.73 -26.44 14.19
N VAL A 90 5.49 -25.11 14.11
CA VAL A 90 4.97 -24.34 15.25
C VAL A 90 3.62 -24.89 15.71
N LYS A 91 2.70 -25.16 14.77
CA LYS A 91 1.38 -25.71 15.07
C LYS A 91 1.46 -27.10 15.72
N SER A 92 2.40 -27.95 15.30
CA SER A 92 2.65 -29.25 15.93
C SER A 92 3.13 -29.09 17.38
N ALA A 93 4.06 -28.17 17.63
CA ALA A 93 4.58 -27.88 18.97
C ALA A 93 3.57 -27.10 19.86
N ARG A 94 2.63 -26.39 19.25
CA ARG A 94 1.58 -25.59 19.90
C ARG A 94 0.20 -25.83 19.27
N PRO A 95 -0.41 -27.02 19.47
CA PRO A 95 -1.63 -27.43 18.75
C PRO A 95 -2.82 -26.48 18.90
N ASN A 96 -2.90 -25.77 20.02
CA ASN A 96 -4.02 -24.88 20.32
C ASN A 96 -3.83 -23.44 19.81
N TRP A 97 -2.69 -23.10 19.22
CA TRP A 97 -2.48 -21.76 18.69
C TRP A 97 -3.31 -21.51 17.44
N THR A 98 -3.95 -20.36 17.37
CA THR A 98 -4.66 -19.91 16.16
C THR A 98 -3.66 -19.54 15.05
N PRO A 99 -4.09 -19.38 13.78
CA PRO A 99 -3.22 -18.86 12.74
C PRO A 99 -2.55 -17.52 13.09
N ALA A 100 -3.29 -16.61 13.72
CA ALA A 100 -2.76 -15.32 14.18
C ALA A 100 -1.71 -15.48 15.29
N GLU A 101 -1.92 -16.39 16.25
CA GLU A 101 -0.96 -16.65 17.31
C GLU A 101 0.33 -17.31 16.77
N THR A 102 0.21 -18.24 15.81
CA THR A 102 1.36 -18.84 15.10
C THR A 102 2.13 -17.79 14.31
N LYS A 103 1.44 -16.97 13.52
CA LYS A 103 2.04 -15.83 12.80
C LYS A 103 2.74 -14.88 13.78
N SER A 104 2.09 -14.56 14.89
CA SER A 104 2.66 -13.68 15.92
C SER A 104 3.95 -14.22 16.51
N ALA A 105 4.01 -15.50 16.83
CA ALA A 105 5.22 -16.12 17.35
C ALA A 105 6.36 -16.12 16.33
N LEU A 106 6.08 -16.38 15.06
CA LEU A 106 7.09 -16.32 13.99
C LEU A 106 7.65 -14.91 13.83
N MET A 107 6.78 -13.90 13.76
CA MET A 107 7.17 -12.50 13.60
C MET A 107 7.96 -11.98 14.81
N THR A 108 7.41 -12.13 16.02
CA THR A 108 8.00 -11.52 17.22
C THR A 108 9.29 -12.16 17.70
N SER A 109 9.64 -13.30 17.12
CA SER A 109 10.85 -14.07 17.44
C SER A 109 11.89 -14.08 16.32
N ALA A 110 11.62 -13.37 15.22
CA ALA A 110 12.55 -13.17 14.14
C ALA A 110 13.83 -12.44 14.61
N TYR A 111 14.88 -12.52 13.81
CA TYR A 111 16.12 -11.79 14.04
C TYR A 111 16.34 -10.76 12.94
N ALA A 112 17.01 -9.67 13.28
CA ALA A 112 17.28 -8.57 12.37
C ALA A 112 18.15 -9.04 11.20
N VAL A 113 17.93 -8.44 10.03
CA VAL A 113 18.74 -8.61 8.83
C VAL A 113 19.55 -7.33 8.68
N ASP A 114 20.86 -7.44 8.63
CA ASP A 114 21.73 -6.26 8.60
C ASP A 114 21.54 -5.49 7.28
N GLY A 115 21.52 -4.16 7.37
CA GLY A 115 21.32 -3.30 6.20
C GLY A 115 19.89 -3.29 5.62
N ALA A 116 18.92 -3.99 6.22
CA ALA A 116 17.55 -4.06 5.74
C ALA A 116 16.58 -3.26 6.62
N SER A 117 15.66 -2.55 6.00
CA SER A 117 14.54 -1.88 6.68
C SER A 117 13.38 -2.86 6.91
N PRO A 118 12.43 -2.52 7.81
CA PRO A 118 11.19 -3.28 7.94
C PRO A 118 10.38 -3.41 6.64
N PHE A 119 10.49 -2.47 5.69
CA PHE A 119 9.84 -2.61 4.37
C PHE A 119 10.53 -3.63 3.46
N ASP A 120 11.76 -4.01 3.77
CA ASP A 120 12.50 -5.05 3.05
C ASP A 120 12.19 -6.43 3.60
N VAL A 121 12.14 -6.58 4.94
CA VAL A 121 12.17 -7.89 5.60
C VAL A 121 11.06 -8.12 6.63
N GLY A 122 10.17 -7.16 6.84
CA GLY A 122 9.15 -7.20 7.87
C GLY A 122 9.76 -7.26 9.26
N SER A 123 9.38 -8.24 10.08
CA SER A 123 10.00 -8.48 11.39
C SER A 123 11.44 -9.03 11.32
N GLY A 124 11.96 -9.34 10.13
CA GLY A 124 13.29 -9.90 9.90
C GLY A 124 13.26 -11.38 9.50
N HIS A 125 14.40 -12.06 9.63
CA HIS A 125 14.53 -13.45 9.23
C HIS A 125 13.95 -14.40 10.29
N VAL A 126 13.20 -15.39 9.83
CA VAL A 126 12.53 -16.37 10.69
C VAL A 126 13.49 -17.17 11.56
N SER A 127 13.08 -17.45 12.81
CA SER A 127 13.80 -18.31 13.75
C SER A 127 12.83 -19.27 14.47
N ILE A 128 12.77 -20.52 14.00
CA ILE A 128 11.80 -21.52 14.47
C ILE A 128 11.90 -21.85 15.96
N ASN A 129 13.11 -22.02 16.49
CA ASN A 129 13.32 -22.39 17.89
C ASN A 129 12.82 -21.28 18.82
N ARG A 130 13.07 -20.01 18.47
CA ARG A 130 12.56 -18.86 19.22
C ARG A 130 11.03 -18.74 19.09
N ALA A 131 10.46 -19.04 17.93
CA ALA A 131 9.01 -18.99 17.70
C ALA A 131 8.26 -20.01 18.59
N ILE A 132 8.72 -21.26 18.62
CA ILE A 132 8.15 -22.30 19.50
C ILE A 132 8.28 -21.91 20.97
N ALA A 133 9.38 -21.25 21.34
CA ALA A 133 9.64 -20.78 22.69
C ALA A 133 9.02 -19.41 23.01
N SER A 134 8.19 -18.85 22.12
CA SER A 134 7.64 -17.50 22.33
C SER A 134 6.81 -17.45 23.62
N PRO A 135 7.11 -16.49 24.53
CA PRO A 135 6.48 -16.43 25.84
C PRO A 135 5.14 -15.67 25.81
N LEU A 136 4.86 -14.97 24.71
CA LEU A 136 3.61 -14.28 24.45
C LEU A 136 3.27 -14.32 22.96
N VAL A 137 2.02 -14.03 22.64
CA VAL A 137 1.51 -13.85 21.27
C VAL A 137 0.51 -12.70 21.22
N TYR A 138 0.32 -12.13 20.04
CA TYR A 138 -0.74 -11.16 19.73
C TYR A 138 -1.92 -11.94 19.12
N PRO A 139 -3.00 -12.18 19.89
CA PRO A 139 -4.13 -12.95 19.38
C PRO A 139 -5.02 -12.09 18.49
N ALA A 140 -5.47 -12.65 17.36
CA ALA A 140 -6.56 -12.11 16.55
C ALA A 140 -7.48 -13.25 16.11
N GLY A 141 -8.78 -13.00 16.08
CA GLY A 141 -9.83 -13.90 15.61
C GLY A 141 -10.54 -13.36 14.38
N VAL A 142 -11.48 -14.15 13.86
CA VAL A 142 -12.26 -13.81 12.65
C VAL A 142 -12.97 -12.45 12.78
N ASN A 143 -13.55 -12.15 13.95
CA ASN A 143 -14.20 -10.86 14.18
C ASN A 143 -13.21 -9.69 14.14
N ASP A 144 -11.96 -9.86 14.58
CA ASP A 144 -10.97 -8.78 14.47
C ASP A 144 -10.66 -8.48 12.99
N TYR A 145 -10.65 -9.50 12.12
CA TYR A 145 -10.44 -9.31 10.68
C TYR A 145 -11.66 -8.71 9.99
N PHE A 146 -12.88 -9.15 10.33
CA PHE A 146 -14.08 -8.47 9.83
C PHE A 146 -14.12 -7.02 10.26
N GLY A 147 -13.72 -6.73 11.49
CA GLY A 147 -13.70 -5.36 11.97
C GLY A 147 -12.65 -4.50 11.31
N PHE A 148 -11.48 -5.08 11.03
CA PHE A 148 -10.46 -4.46 10.19
C PHE A 148 -10.97 -4.18 8.77
N LEU A 149 -11.70 -5.12 8.14
CA LEU A 149 -12.27 -4.90 6.80
C LEU A 149 -13.35 -3.81 6.80
N CYS A 150 -14.15 -3.72 7.88
CA CYS A 150 -15.08 -2.60 8.08
C CYS A 150 -14.35 -1.26 8.21
N GLY A 151 -13.27 -1.20 9.01
CA GLY A 151 -12.49 0.04 9.19
C GLY A 151 -11.69 0.44 7.95
N LEU A 152 -11.39 -0.52 7.08
CA LEU A 152 -10.82 -0.26 5.77
C LEU A 152 -11.87 0.26 4.76
N GLY A 153 -13.17 0.14 5.06
CA GLY A 153 -14.25 0.40 4.09
C GLY A 153 -14.42 -0.68 3.02
N ALA A 154 -13.67 -1.79 3.12
CA ALA A 154 -13.74 -2.89 2.16
C ALA A 154 -15.04 -3.71 2.27
N ILE A 155 -15.73 -3.61 3.41
CA ILE A 155 -17.05 -4.18 3.63
C ILE A 155 -17.90 -3.14 4.36
N ASP A 156 -19.04 -2.77 3.78
CA ASP A 156 -20.05 -1.92 4.42
C ASP A 156 -21.33 -2.72 4.71
N ASN A 157 -21.21 -3.67 5.65
CA ASN A 157 -22.36 -4.43 6.13
C ASN A 157 -22.76 -3.90 7.51
N PRO A 158 -23.91 -3.21 7.65
CA PRO A 158 -24.31 -2.61 8.93
C PRO A 158 -24.42 -3.61 10.09
N SER A 159 -24.82 -4.85 9.81
CA SER A 159 -24.95 -5.89 10.85
C SER A 159 -23.61 -6.37 11.39
N LEU A 160 -22.55 -6.33 10.56
CA LEU A 160 -21.18 -6.66 10.95
C LEU A 160 -20.43 -5.46 11.51
N CYS A 161 -20.52 -4.30 10.86
CA CYS A 161 -19.63 -3.17 11.10
C CYS A 161 -20.07 -2.25 12.25
N ALA A 162 -21.38 -2.12 12.52
CA ALA A 162 -21.89 -1.13 13.48
C ALA A 162 -21.30 -1.25 14.90
N ASN A 163 -20.88 -2.44 15.33
CA ASN A 163 -20.32 -2.69 16.66
C ASN A 163 -18.91 -3.31 16.63
N ASN A 164 -18.28 -3.34 15.47
CA ASN A 164 -17.01 -4.04 15.27
C ASN A 164 -16.13 -3.28 14.29
N ASN A 165 -16.18 -1.96 14.24
CA ASN A 165 -15.28 -1.18 13.40
C ASN A 165 -13.90 -1.06 14.09
N ILE A 166 -12.84 -1.54 13.43
CA ILE A 166 -11.47 -1.47 13.92
C ILE A 166 -10.64 -0.67 12.93
N GLU A 167 -10.12 0.47 13.40
CA GLU A 167 -9.11 1.26 12.69
C GLU A 167 -7.98 0.37 12.18
N VAL A 168 -7.49 0.60 10.97
CA VAL A 168 -6.49 -0.25 10.33
C VAL A 168 -5.24 -0.42 11.20
N SER A 169 -4.76 0.68 11.78
CA SER A 169 -3.62 0.68 12.70
C SER A 169 -3.89 -0.05 14.03
N ASP A 170 -5.15 -0.32 14.40
CA ASP A 170 -5.59 -1.03 15.62
C ASP A 170 -5.78 -2.55 15.44
N LEU A 171 -5.67 -3.09 14.22
CA LEU A 171 -5.63 -4.54 14.01
C LEU A 171 -4.52 -5.15 14.90
N ASN A 172 -4.85 -6.20 15.66
CA ASN A 172 -3.94 -6.78 16.65
C ASN A 172 -2.82 -7.65 16.04
N GLN A 173 -2.17 -7.15 14.99
CA GLN A 173 -0.95 -7.69 14.41
C GLN A 173 0.27 -7.27 15.25
N PRO A 174 1.37 -8.05 15.29
CA PRO A 174 2.52 -7.73 16.13
C PRO A 174 3.21 -6.41 15.79
N ASN A 175 3.47 -6.15 14.52
CA ASN A 175 4.10 -4.90 14.08
C ASN A 175 3.08 -3.76 14.15
N ILE A 176 3.56 -2.55 14.39
CA ILE A 176 2.72 -1.36 14.53
C ILE A 176 3.19 -0.34 13.49
N ALA A 177 2.32 -0.02 12.54
CA ALA A 177 2.55 1.03 11.56
C ALA A 177 1.56 2.17 11.78
N VAL A 178 2.05 3.40 11.65
CA VAL A 178 1.27 4.63 11.61
C VAL A 178 1.75 5.39 10.37
N GLY A 179 0.97 5.28 9.29
CA GLY A 179 1.32 5.79 7.98
C GLY A 179 1.20 7.30 7.85
N GLN A 180 0.37 7.91 8.70
CA GLN A 180 0.21 9.36 8.79
C GLN A 180 0.14 9.77 10.27
N LEU A 181 1.26 10.20 10.83
CA LEU A 181 1.33 10.74 12.20
C LEU A 181 1.25 12.28 12.16
N ALA A 182 0.03 12.80 12.17
CA ALA A 182 -0.25 14.22 12.38
C ALA A 182 -0.23 14.55 13.88
N GLY A 183 0.96 14.83 14.42
CA GLY A 183 1.15 15.22 15.81
C GLY A 183 1.17 14.05 16.80
N THR A 184 0.04 13.38 17.01
CA THR A 184 -0.05 12.25 17.96
C THR A 184 -1.05 11.18 17.52
N ARG A 185 -0.73 9.91 17.75
CA ARG A 185 -1.63 8.77 17.49
C ARG A 185 -1.45 7.73 18.59
N THR A 186 -2.56 7.20 19.10
CA THR A 186 -2.53 6.11 20.09
C THR A 186 -3.16 4.85 19.51
N VAL A 187 -2.36 3.80 19.42
CA VAL A 187 -2.76 2.48 18.95
C VAL A 187 -2.94 1.53 20.13
N THR A 188 -3.96 0.68 20.08
CA THR A 188 -4.25 -0.36 21.07
C THR A 188 -3.80 -1.73 20.55
N ARG A 189 -3.16 -2.50 21.44
CA ARG A 189 -2.73 -3.87 21.19
C ARG A 189 -3.09 -4.75 22.38
N ARG A 190 -3.18 -6.06 22.12
CA ARG A 190 -3.42 -7.09 23.13
C ARG A 190 -2.33 -8.15 23.02
N ILE A 191 -1.78 -8.53 24.18
CA ILE A 191 -0.90 -9.69 24.29
C ILE A 191 -1.54 -10.77 25.15
N LYS A 192 -1.28 -12.02 24.78
CA LYS A 192 -1.67 -13.22 25.51
C LYS A 192 -0.42 -13.92 26.05
N ASN A 193 -0.46 -14.33 27.31
CA ASN A 193 0.57 -15.19 27.88
C ASN A 193 0.44 -16.60 27.29
N SER A 194 1.40 -17.02 26.47
CA SER A 194 1.43 -18.33 25.82
C SER A 194 2.22 -19.38 26.62
N GLY A 195 2.75 -19.01 27.78
CA GLY A 195 3.42 -19.91 28.72
C GLY A 195 2.46 -20.65 29.65
N THR A 196 3.01 -21.54 30.47
CA THR A 196 2.27 -22.38 31.42
C THR A 196 2.23 -21.81 32.84
N THR A 197 2.95 -20.73 33.11
CA THR A 197 3.00 -20.07 34.42
C THR A 197 2.62 -18.59 34.32
N THR A 198 2.24 -18.01 35.45
CA THR A 198 1.98 -16.57 35.52
C THR A 198 3.27 -15.79 35.32
N ALA A 199 3.26 -14.79 34.44
CA ALA A 199 4.44 -14.00 34.11
C ALA A 199 4.14 -12.50 34.09
N THR A 200 5.15 -11.70 34.41
CA THR A 200 5.12 -10.24 34.23
C THR A 200 6.00 -9.87 33.05
N PHE A 201 5.38 -9.37 31.99
CA PHE A 201 6.05 -8.85 30.80
C PHE A 201 6.33 -7.36 30.99
N ARG A 202 7.53 -6.92 30.61
CA ARG A 202 7.95 -5.51 30.69
C ARG A 202 8.29 -5.01 29.30
N SER A 203 7.76 -3.86 28.91
CA SER A 203 8.05 -3.25 27.62
C SER A 203 9.29 -2.37 27.68
N THR A 204 10.06 -2.37 26.59
CA THR A 204 11.13 -1.41 26.30
C THR A 204 11.00 -0.95 24.87
N VAL A 205 11.26 0.33 24.59
CA VAL A 205 11.12 0.90 23.26
C VAL A 205 12.46 1.48 22.78
N ALA A 206 12.84 1.12 21.57
CA ALA A 206 13.76 1.90 20.75
C ALA A 206 12.89 2.77 19.83
N ALA A 207 12.78 4.06 20.15
CA ALA A 207 11.85 4.94 19.46
C ALA A 207 12.35 5.25 18.03
N PRO A 208 11.44 5.35 17.03
CA PRO A 208 11.81 5.86 15.72
C PRO A 208 12.40 7.27 15.80
N PRO A 209 13.40 7.61 14.97
CA PRO A 209 13.91 8.98 14.88
C PRO A 209 12.77 9.99 14.69
N GLY A 210 12.82 11.11 15.43
CA GLY A 210 11.80 12.16 15.34
C GLY A 210 10.46 11.85 16.04
N VAL A 211 10.33 10.70 16.71
CA VAL A 211 9.07 10.27 17.35
C VAL A 211 9.31 9.86 18.80
N ASN A 212 8.50 10.38 19.72
CA ASN A 212 8.40 9.87 21.09
C ASN A 212 7.39 8.72 21.14
N VAL A 213 7.72 7.65 21.87
CA VAL A 213 6.84 6.48 22.00
C VAL A 213 6.61 6.15 23.46
N ALA A 214 5.35 6.12 23.89
CA ALA A 214 4.93 5.77 25.24
C ALA A 214 4.06 4.51 25.24
N VAL A 215 4.33 3.59 26.17
CA VAL A 215 3.58 2.33 26.32
C VAL A 215 2.85 2.31 27.66
N ALA A 216 1.53 2.14 27.63
CA ALA A 216 0.69 2.17 28.82
C ALA A 216 -0.29 0.98 28.89
N PRO A 217 -0.22 0.10 29.91
CA PRO A 217 0.83 0.04 30.93
C PRO A 217 2.14 -0.50 30.35
N SER A 218 3.29 -0.06 30.88
CA SER A 218 4.61 -0.57 30.48
C SER A 218 4.92 -1.97 31.04
N GLN A 219 4.04 -2.50 31.89
CA GLN A 219 4.20 -3.81 32.51
C GLN A 219 2.84 -4.51 32.62
N LEU A 220 2.79 -5.77 32.22
CA LEU A 220 1.58 -6.57 32.28
C LEU A 220 1.86 -7.88 33.00
N ARG A 221 1.17 -8.12 34.12
CA ARG A 221 1.13 -9.43 34.79
C ARG A 221 -0.05 -10.24 34.26
N LEU A 222 0.23 -11.38 33.64
CA LEU A 222 -0.77 -12.26 33.01
C LEU A 222 -0.66 -13.69 33.53
N ASN A 223 -1.79 -14.28 33.89
CA ASN A 223 -1.91 -15.73 34.11
C ASN A 223 -1.76 -16.50 32.78
N PRO A 224 -1.47 -17.81 32.79
CA PRO A 224 -1.44 -18.64 31.58
C PRO A 224 -2.71 -18.47 30.75
N GLY A 225 -2.58 -18.21 29.45
CA GLY A 225 -3.70 -18.00 28.53
C GLY A 225 -4.47 -16.68 28.71
N GLN A 226 -4.17 -15.88 29.73
CA GLN A 226 -4.79 -14.58 29.93
C GLN A 226 -4.33 -13.62 28.83
N THR A 227 -5.26 -12.79 28.35
CA THR A 227 -5.01 -11.69 27.41
C THR A 227 -5.22 -10.35 28.11
N LYS A 228 -4.35 -9.36 27.88
CA LYS A 228 -4.51 -7.98 28.35
C LYS A 228 -4.13 -6.98 27.28
N SER A 229 -4.82 -5.84 27.30
CA SER A 229 -4.55 -4.73 26.40
C SER A 229 -3.47 -3.79 26.94
N PHE A 230 -2.79 -3.11 26.03
CA PHE A 230 -1.95 -1.95 26.27
C PHE A 230 -2.11 -0.97 25.11
N ARG A 231 -1.71 0.27 25.35
CA ARG A 231 -1.70 1.35 24.35
C ARG A 231 -0.26 1.75 24.04
N VAL A 232 -0.02 2.09 22.78
CA VAL A 232 1.22 2.67 22.27
C VAL A 232 0.89 4.02 21.69
N THR A 233 1.37 5.09 22.33
CA THR A 233 1.19 6.46 21.88
C THR A 233 2.45 6.92 21.19
N PHE A 234 2.31 7.35 19.93
CA PHE A 234 3.35 7.97 19.12
C PHE A 234 3.09 9.47 19.12
N THR A 235 4.15 10.27 19.31
CA THR A 235 4.06 11.73 19.27
C THR A 235 5.24 12.27 18.48
N ALA A 236 4.99 12.97 17.39
CA ALA A 236 6.02 13.64 16.61
C ALA A 236 6.71 14.69 17.50
N ASN A 237 8.03 14.81 17.38
CA ASN A 237 8.81 15.82 18.10
C ASN A 237 9.58 16.71 17.12
N SER A 238 10.34 17.67 17.63
CA SER A 238 11.07 18.64 16.80
C SER A 238 12.14 18.04 15.89
N GLY A 239 12.49 16.77 16.05
CA GLY A 239 13.39 16.03 15.17
C GLY A 239 12.67 15.24 14.07
N ALA A 240 11.35 15.33 13.96
CA ALA A 240 10.59 14.70 12.89
C ALA A 240 10.92 15.33 11.53
N VAL A 241 11.17 14.47 10.55
CA VAL A 241 11.17 14.85 9.14
C VAL A 241 9.82 14.44 8.58
N PHE A 242 9.05 15.41 8.10
CA PHE A 242 7.74 15.12 7.52
C PHE A 242 7.90 14.33 6.22
N ASP A 243 6.94 13.44 5.99
CA ASP A 243 6.85 12.60 4.81
C ASP A 243 7.94 11.54 4.64
N GLU A 244 8.78 11.35 5.65
CA GLU A 244 9.77 10.28 5.72
C GLU A 244 9.38 9.21 6.75
N TYR A 245 9.52 7.94 6.35
CA TYR A 245 9.34 6.83 7.28
C TYR A 245 10.53 6.71 8.23
N SER A 246 10.21 6.52 9.50
CA SER A 246 11.14 6.25 10.58
C SER A 246 10.84 4.90 11.21
N PHE A 247 11.89 4.20 11.66
CA PHE A 247 11.79 2.83 12.16
C PHE A 247 12.25 2.72 13.61
N GLY A 248 11.54 1.92 14.40
CA GLY A 248 11.86 1.64 15.79
C GLY A 248 11.41 0.24 16.19
N LYS A 249 11.52 -0.07 17.48
CA LYS A 249 11.23 -1.41 18.01
C LYS A 249 10.57 -1.35 19.37
N LEU A 250 9.50 -2.12 19.54
CA LEU A 250 8.90 -2.43 20.84
C LEU A 250 9.31 -3.84 21.24
N THR A 251 9.90 -4.00 22.42
CA THR A 251 10.28 -5.31 22.96
C THR A 251 9.52 -5.58 24.25
N TRP A 252 8.86 -6.72 24.32
CA TRP A 252 8.35 -7.30 25.56
C TRP A 252 9.32 -8.35 26.08
N LYS A 253 9.87 -8.11 27.28
CA LYS A 253 10.75 -9.06 27.98
C LYS A 253 9.94 -9.89 28.97
N ALA A 254 10.03 -11.21 28.85
CA ALA A 254 9.55 -12.13 29.88
C ALA A 254 10.54 -12.16 31.07
N PRO A 255 10.18 -12.78 32.21
CA PRO A 255 11.13 -13.03 33.30
C PRO A 255 12.29 -13.96 32.91
N THR A 256 12.12 -14.78 31.86
CA THR A 256 13.17 -15.60 31.26
C THR A 256 14.02 -14.77 30.28
N THR A 257 14.99 -15.40 29.61
CA THR A 257 15.76 -14.75 28.52
C THR A 257 14.94 -14.54 27.24
N SER A 258 13.70 -15.03 27.17
CA SER A 258 12.84 -14.89 26.00
C SER A 258 12.30 -13.47 25.86
N LYS A 259 12.25 -12.99 24.60
CA LYS A 259 11.69 -11.69 24.23
C LYS A 259 10.79 -11.82 23.00
N ALA A 260 9.81 -10.94 22.90
CA ALA A 260 8.97 -10.74 21.74
C ALA A 260 9.18 -9.31 21.22
N GLU A 261 9.47 -9.15 19.93
CA GLU A 261 9.85 -7.90 19.30
C GLU A 261 8.85 -7.51 18.20
N SER A 262 8.44 -6.26 18.19
CA SER A 262 7.53 -5.68 17.21
C SER A 262 8.25 -4.52 16.53
N GLU A 263 8.21 -4.49 15.20
CA GLU A 263 8.68 -3.33 14.45
C GLU A 263 7.68 -2.17 14.59
N LEU A 264 8.21 -0.96 14.74
CA LEU A 264 7.47 0.30 14.76
C LEU A 264 7.81 1.06 13.48
N VAL A 265 6.81 1.38 12.67
CA VAL A 265 6.98 2.09 11.39
C VAL A 265 6.12 3.33 11.42
N VAL A 266 6.71 4.52 11.38
CA VAL A 266 5.98 5.76 11.61
C VAL A 266 6.41 6.79 10.59
N ARG A 267 5.44 7.45 9.96
CA ARG A 267 5.68 8.59 9.06
C ARG A 267 4.99 9.83 9.62
N PRO A 268 5.74 10.74 10.27
CA PRO A 268 5.24 12.07 10.61
C PRO A 268 4.76 12.79 9.36
N VAL A 269 3.61 13.46 9.45
CA VAL A 269 3.06 14.28 8.36
C VAL A 269 2.70 15.65 8.89
N ALA A 270 2.81 16.67 8.04
CA ALA A 270 2.33 18.02 8.38
C ALA A 270 0.80 18.04 8.46
N ILE A 271 0.11 17.23 7.64
CA ILE A 271 -1.33 17.13 7.64
C ILE A 271 -1.77 15.70 7.32
N SER A 272 -2.84 15.26 7.97
CA SER A 272 -3.58 14.04 7.64
C SER A 272 -4.98 14.46 7.20
N ALA A 273 -5.34 14.14 5.96
CA ALA A 273 -6.62 14.47 5.35
C ALA A 273 -7.04 13.30 4.44
N PRO A 274 -8.35 13.08 4.20
CA PRO A 274 -8.82 12.12 3.22
C PRO A 274 -8.17 12.36 1.86
N THR A 275 -7.77 11.29 1.18
CA THR A 275 -7.23 11.42 -0.18
C THR A 275 -8.33 11.85 -1.17
N GLU A 276 -9.56 11.42 -0.93
CA GLU A 276 -10.73 11.74 -1.75
C GLU A 276 -11.98 11.84 -0.89
N VAL A 277 -12.89 12.71 -1.32
CA VAL A 277 -14.30 12.78 -0.90
C VAL A 277 -15.19 12.72 -2.14
N THR A 278 -16.37 12.11 -2.00
CA THR A 278 -17.29 11.86 -3.12
C THR A 278 -18.66 12.47 -2.87
N GLY A 279 -19.31 12.95 -3.92
CA GLY A 279 -20.68 13.48 -3.84
C GLY A 279 -21.49 13.20 -5.11
N THR A 280 -22.79 13.52 -5.09
CA THR A 280 -23.69 13.31 -6.22
C THR A 280 -24.54 14.54 -6.52
N GLY A 281 -24.99 14.65 -7.78
CA GLY A 281 -25.89 15.70 -8.23
C GLY A 281 -25.19 16.98 -8.68
N VAL A 282 -25.99 17.88 -9.26
CA VAL A 282 -25.48 19.12 -9.91
C VAL A 282 -25.13 20.23 -8.92
N SER A 283 -25.53 20.08 -7.65
CA SER A 283 -25.18 20.97 -6.54
C SER A 283 -25.31 20.22 -5.23
N GLY A 284 -24.48 20.55 -4.25
CA GLY A 284 -24.46 19.92 -2.94
C GLY A 284 -23.43 20.56 -2.03
N ALA A 285 -23.36 20.06 -0.80
CA ALA A 285 -22.38 20.46 0.19
C ALA A 285 -22.07 19.25 1.07
N ASP A 286 -20.84 19.20 1.57
CA ASP A 286 -20.36 18.15 2.46
C ASP A 286 -19.19 18.67 3.31
N GLU A 287 -18.71 17.83 4.21
CA GLU A 287 -17.62 18.16 5.11
C GLU A 287 -16.62 17.01 5.25
N PHE A 288 -15.38 17.33 5.59
CA PHE A 288 -14.39 16.32 5.96
C PHE A 288 -13.40 16.85 6.99
N ASP A 289 -12.84 15.92 7.76
CA ASP A 289 -11.90 16.24 8.83
C ASP A 289 -10.45 16.25 8.34
N VAL A 290 -9.66 17.17 8.88
CA VAL A 290 -8.21 17.25 8.71
C VAL A 290 -7.53 17.31 10.07
N THR A 291 -6.45 16.56 10.26
CA THR A 291 -5.64 16.58 11.48
C THR A 291 -4.27 17.19 11.20
N PHE A 292 -3.82 18.10 12.06
CA PHE A 292 -2.58 18.84 11.84
C PHE A 292 -1.39 18.25 12.59
N GLY A 293 -0.23 18.18 11.93
CA GLY A 293 1.05 17.78 12.52
C GLY A 293 2.00 18.95 12.79
N TYR A 294 1.56 20.19 12.59
CA TYR A 294 2.34 21.41 12.83
C TYR A 294 1.49 22.50 13.51
N ASP A 295 2.16 23.45 14.15
CA ASP A 295 1.55 24.70 14.62
C ASP A 295 1.82 25.81 13.61
N GLY A 296 0.82 26.62 13.27
CA GLY A 296 1.03 27.81 12.42
C GLY A 296 -0.17 28.16 11.54
N PRO A 297 0.03 28.99 10.50
CA PRO A 297 -1.05 29.37 9.60
C PRO A 297 -1.52 28.18 8.75
N TYR A 298 -2.82 28.16 8.48
CA TYR A 298 -3.45 27.17 7.61
C TYR A 298 -4.47 27.83 6.69
N ALA A 299 -4.63 27.29 5.49
CA ALA A 299 -5.71 27.66 4.57
C ALA A 299 -6.11 26.46 3.72
N ALA A 300 -7.40 26.29 3.47
CA ALA A 300 -7.94 25.40 2.45
C ALA A 300 -8.27 26.22 1.18
N ARG A 301 -8.00 25.68 -0.01
CA ARG A 301 -8.33 26.34 -1.29
C ARG A 301 -8.96 25.35 -2.25
N ALA A 302 -10.08 25.72 -2.84
CA ALA A 302 -10.76 24.93 -3.87
C ALA A 302 -10.09 25.08 -5.24
N HIS A 303 -10.08 24.00 -6.02
CA HIS A 303 -9.58 23.91 -7.39
C HIS A 303 -10.56 23.09 -8.24
N GLY A 304 -10.93 23.57 -9.42
CA GLY A 304 -12.03 22.97 -10.19
C GLY A 304 -13.39 23.34 -9.58
N MET A 305 -14.53 22.77 -9.99
CA MET A 305 -14.72 21.48 -10.62
C MET A 305 -14.52 21.54 -12.13
N ILE A 306 -13.94 20.48 -12.71
CA ILE A 306 -13.86 20.32 -14.17
C ILE A 306 -14.65 19.08 -14.62
N PRO A 307 -15.42 19.18 -15.72
CA PRO A 307 -16.09 18.02 -16.30
C PRO A 307 -15.06 17.08 -16.92
N ALA A 308 -15.40 15.80 -16.98
CA ALA A 308 -14.57 14.80 -17.64
C ALA A 308 -14.48 15.04 -19.15
N THR A 309 -13.30 14.79 -19.71
CA THR A 309 -13.18 14.47 -21.14
C THR A 309 -13.51 12.99 -21.32
N LYS A 310 -14.53 12.69 -22.14
CA LYS A 310 -15.00 11.34 -22.41
C LYS A 310 -14.42 10.82 -23.72
N ASN A 311 -13.97 9.57 -23.73
CA ASN A 311 -13.42 8.89 -24.89
C ASN A 311 -14.11 7.54 -25.01
N ASP A 312 -15.08 7.43 -25.91
CA ASP A 312 -15.72 6.16 -26.22
C ASP A 312 -14.74 5.31 -27.04
N ILE A 313 -14.46 4.11 -26.55
CA ILE A 313 -13.48 3.20 -27.12
C ILE A 313 -14.03 1.77 -27.19
N THR A 314 -13.44 0.98 -28.09
CA THR A 314 -13.61 -0.47 -28.16
C THR A 314 -12.23 -1.10 -27.99
N VAL A 315 -12.10 -2.09 -27.13
CA VAL A 315 -10.88 -2.87 -26.92
C VAL A 315 -11.22 -4.35 -27.02
N THR A 316 -10.45 -5.10 -27.82
CA THR A 316 -10.62 -6.55 -27.96
C THR A 316 -10.01 -7.28 -26.79
N ASP A 317 -10.51 -8.49 -26.53
CA ASP A 317 -9.89 -9.41 -25.58
C ASP A 317 -8.43 -9.73 -25.98
N ASP A 318 -7.52 -9.72 -25.01
CA ASP A 318 -6.21 -10.34 -25.12
C ASP A 318 -6.27 -11.73 -24.46
N PRO A 319 -6.35 -12.82 -25.24
CA PRO A 319 -6.47 -14.18 -24.68
C PRO A 319 -5.26 -14.63 -23.86
N GLY A 320 -4.15 -13.87 -23.93
CA GLY A 320 -2.94 -14.10 -23.17
C GLY A 320 -2.98 -13.51 -21.77
N ASN A 321 -3.88 -12.55 -21.50
CA ASN A 321 -3.97 -11.77 -20.27
C ASN A 321 -2.57 -11.34 -19.81
N ASP A 322 -1.79 -10.76 -20.73
CA ASP A 322 -0.40 -10.36 -20.48
C ASP A 322 -0.09 -9.07 -21.21
N ILE A 323 -0.14 -7.96 -20.47
CA ILE A 323 0.19 -6.64 -20.99
C ILE A 323 1.57 -6.60 -21.66
N ASN A 324 2.56 -7.39 -21.20
CA ASN A 324 3.87 -7.38 -21.86
C ASN A 324 3.83 -8.10 -23.20
N GLY A 325 3.04 -9.18 -23.30
CA GLY A 325 2.75 -9.88 -24.53
C GLY A 325 2.01 -8.99 -25.53
N ALA A 326 0.96 -8.30 -25.07
CA ALA A 326 0.19 -7.34 -25.85
C ALA A 326 1.05 -6.17 -26.37
N LEU A 327 1.85 -5.54 -25.50
CA LEU A 327 2.77 -4.48 -25.90
C LEU A 327 3.87 -4.99 -26.84
N ALA A 328 4.37 -6.21 -26.65
CA ALA A 328 5.32 -6.82 -27.59
C ALA A 328 4.66 -7.11 -28.94
N CYS A 329 3.42 -7.58 -28.97
CA CYS A 329 2.64 -7.76 -30.19
C CYS A 329 2.56 -6.46 -30.98
N TYR A 330 2.26 -5.34 -30.32
CA TYR A 330 2.09 -4.04 -30.97
C TYR A 330 3.42 -3.40 -31.39
N TYR A 331 4.44 -3.41 -30.52
CA TYR A 331 5.70 -2.69 -30.77
C TYR A 331 6.81 -3.53 -31.42
N ALA A 332 6.80 -4.87 -31.31
CA ALA A 332 7.86 -5.71 -31.87
C ALA A 332 7.64 -6.01 -33.36
N PRO A 333 8.67 -5.88 -34.23
CA PRO A 333 8.50 -6.12 -35.67
C PRO A 333 8.01 -7.56 -35.99
N PRO A 334 6.99 -7.75 -36.85
CA PRO A 334 6.43 -6.76 -37.79
C PRO A 334 5.43 -5.75 -37.21
N GLY A 335 4.98 -5.94 -35.96
CA GLY A 335 3.95 -5.14 -35.27
C GLY A 335 2.53 -5.56 -35.67
N GLY A 336 1.68 -5.84 -34.68
CA GLY A 336 0.24 -6.06 -34.85
C GLY A 336 -0.56 -4.76 -34.73
N THR A 337 -1.86 -4.81 -35.02
CA THR A 337 -2.80 -3.71 -34.74
C THR A 337 -3.20 -3.67 -33.25
N GLU A 338 -3.83 -2.58 -32.82
CA GLU A 338 -4.49 -2.48 -31.50
C GLU A 338 -5.44 -3.66 -31.23
N GLU A 339 -6.27 -3.97 -32.23
CA GLU A 339 -7.26 -5.05 -32.21
C GLU A 339 -6.62 -6.45 -32.13
N GLU A 340 -5.54 -6.68 -32.88
CA GLU A 340 -4.81 -7.97 -32.87
C GLU A 340 -4.09 -8.23 -31.55
N CYS A 341 -3.78 -7.17 -30.80
CA CYS A 341 -3.00 -7.24 -29.57
C CYS A 341 -3.84 -7.00 -28.31
N GLY A 342 -5.16 -6.80 -28.41
CA GLY A 342 -6.06 -6.62 -27.28
C GLY A 342 -5.86 -5.32 -26.50
N ILE A 343 -5.40 -4.25 -27.15
CA ILE A 343 -5.11 -2.97 -26.49
C ILE A 343 -5.69 -1.78 -27.23
N LYS A 344 -5.95 -0.69 -26.49
CA LYS A 344 -6.34 0.60 -27.06
C LYS A 344 -5.46 1.73 -26.55
N LEU A 345 -4.81 2.45 -27.47
CA LEU A 345 -4.02 3.64 -27.15
C LEU A 345 -4.92 4.88 -27.18
N VAL A 346 -5.01 5.59 -26.06
CA VAL A 346 -5.84 6.79 -25.91
C VAL A 346 -4.95 7.99 -25.50
N PRO A 347 -4.51 8.82 -26.47
CA PRO A 347 -3.69 9.99 -26.16
C PRO A 347 -4.54 11.10 -25.53
N PHE A 348 -4.01 11.76 -24.50
CA PHE A 348 -4.65 12.92 -23.87
C PHE A 348 -3.62 13.99 -23.49
N THR A 349 -4.05 15.25 -23.40
CA THR A 349 -3.15 16.38 -23.11
C THR A 349 -3.33 16.83 -21.67
N VAL A 350 -2.21 16.95 -20.94
CA VAL A 350 -2.16 17.58 -19.62
C VAL A 350 -1.70 19.03 -19.77
N PRO A 351 -2.54 20.03 -19.40
CA PRO A 351 -2.16 21.44 -19.43
C PRO A 351 -1.00 21.78 -18.47
N ALA A 352 -0.35 22.92 -18.72
CA ALA A 352 0.60 23.47 -17.76
C ALA A 352 -0.12 23.98 -16.50
N GLY A 353 0.48 23.72 -15.33
CA GLY A 353 -0.11 24.15 -14.05
C GLY A 353 -1.25 23.26 -13.57
N THR A 354 -1.24 21.97 -13.90
CA THR A 354 -2.19 20.98 -13.37
C THR A 354 -1.75 20.47 -11.99
N ALA A 355 -2.67 20.42 -11.02
CA ALA A 355 -2.44 19.89 -9.68
C ALA A 355 -2.62 18.37 -9.62
N LEU A 356 -3.60 17.84 -10.35
CA LEU A 356 -3.94 16.42 -10.41
C LEU A 356 -4.45 16.08 -11.80
N THR A 357 -3.96 14.98 -12.36
CA THR A 357 -4.62 14.32 -13.51
C THR A 357 -5.16 12.98 -13.07
N ARG A 358 -6.40 12.69 -13.47
CA ARG A 358 -7.02 11.38 -13.30
C ARG A 358 -7.39 10.81 -14.65
N VAL A 359 -7.16 9.52 -14.82
CA VAL A 359 -7.72 8.70 -15.90
C VAL A 359 -8.49 7.56 -15.26
N SER A 360 -9.73 7.35 -15.68
CA SER A 360 -10.57 6.28 -15.13
C SER A 360 -11.51 5.66 -16.17
N THR A 361 -11.89 4.42 -15.91
CA THR A 361 -13.02 3.71 -16.53
C THR A 361 -13.99 3.31 -15.41
N PHE A 362 -15.23 2.95 -15.77
CA PHE A 362 -16.27 2.65 -14.78
C PHE A 362 -17.13 1.50 -15.27
N ASP A 363 -17.55 0.62 -14.35
CA ASP A 363 -18.45 -0.50 -14.67
C ASP A 363 -19.78 -0.03 -15.28
N ALA A 364 -20.26 1.15 -14.87
CA ALA A 364 -21.51 1.71 -15.39
C ALA A 364 -21.41 2.21 -16.85
N PHE A 365 -20.19 2.26 -17.42
CA PHE A 365 -19.90 2.79 -18.75
C PHE A 365 -19.11 1.78 -19.60
N THR A 366 -19.37 0.49 -19.41
CA THR A 366 -18.96 -0.60 -20.31
C THR A 366 -20.18 -1.39 -20.77
N ASP A 367 -20.06 -2.20 -21.82
CA ASP A 367 -21.14 -2.97 -22.39
C ASP A 367 -21.30 -4.38 -21.81
N GLY A 368 -21.14 -4.55 -20.51
CA GLY A 368 -21.27 -5.87 -19.92
C GLY A 368 -20.53 -5.99 -18.60
N ASN A 369 -20.03 -7.19 -18.32
CA ASN A 369 -19.14 -7.44 -17.19
C ASN A 369 -17.71 -7.65 -17.68
N ASP A 370 -17.13 -6.62 -18.29
CA ASP A 370 -15.77 -6.63 -18.80
C ASP A 370 -14.74 -6.47 -17.70
N ASP A 371 -13.61 -7.17 -17.83
CA ASP A 371 -12.38 -6.89 -17.09
C ASP A 371 -11.37 -6.21 -18.02
N VAL A 372 -11.04 -4.95 -17.70
CA VAL A 372 -10.04 -4.19 -18.46
C VAL A 372 -9.01 -3.62 -17.51
N ASP A 373 -7.74 -3.59 -17.95
CA ASP A 373 -6.67 -2.95 -17.21
C ASP A 373 -6.35 -1.57 -17.81
N LEU A 374 -5.96 -0.63 -16.97
CA LEU A 374 -5.55 0.72 -17.33
C LEU A 374 -4.07 0.96 -17.03
N TYR A 375 -3.32 1.43 -18.01
CA TYR A 375 -1.91 1.82 -17.88
C TYR A 375 -1.70 3.25 -18.38
N VAL A 376 -1.01 4.11 -17.62
CA VAL A 376 -0.78 5.51 -18.01
C VAL A 376 0.71 5.80 -18.14
N PHE A 377 1.06 6.41 -19.27
CA PHE A 377 2.41 6.75 -19.66
C PHE A 377 2.59 8.26 -19.79
N ASP A 378 3.71 8.73 -19.26
CA ASP A 378 4.09 10.14 -19.33
C ASP A 378 4.61 10.53 -20.74
N PRO A 379 4.86 11.83 -21.00
CA PRO A 379 5.41 12.30 -22.28
C PRO A 379 6.77 11.71 -22.67
N ALA A 380 7.51 11.11 -21.72
CA ALA A 380 8.77 10.42 -21.99
C ALA A 380 8.57 8.93 -22.33
N GLY A 381 7.33 8.44 -22.32
CA GLY A 381 6.99 7.05 -22.57
C GLY A 381 7.23 6.14 -21.36
N VAL A 382 7.36 6.70 -20.16
CA VAL A 382 7.52 5.94 -18.92
C VAL A 382 6.14 5.64 -18.35
N ASN A 383 5.88 4.38 -18.02
CA ASN A 383 4.68 4.02 -17.27
C ASN A 383 4.78 4.64 -15.87
N VAL A 384 3.81 5.48 -15.50
CA VAL A 384 3.76 6.15 -14.21
C VAL A 384 2.59 5.71 -13.33
N GLY A 385 1.71 4.86 -13.85
CA GLY A 385 0.59 4.31 -13.09
C GLY A 385 -0.11 3.20 -13.85
N ALA A 386 -0.66 2.26 -13.09
CA ALA A 386 -1.49 1.19 -13.61
C ALA A 386 -2.56 0.82 -12.58
N SER A 387 -3.71 0.40 -13.08
CA SER A 387 -4.82 -0.17 -12.34
C SER A 387 -5.29 -1.39 -13.11
N GLY A 388 -5.44 -2.52 -12.43
CA GLY A 388 -5.86 -3.79 -13.05
C GLY A 388 -6.64 -4.58 -12.02
N GLY A 389 -7.88 -4.14 -11.82
CA GLY A 389 -8.88 -4.73 -10.97
C GLY A 389 -9.34 -6.08 -11.51
N GLY A 390 -10.62 -6.38 -11.38
CA GLY A 390 -11.22 -7.58 -11.98
C GLY A 390 -12.56 -7.25 -12.64
N THR A 391 -12.70 -5.99 -13.03
CA THR A 391 -13.89 -5.36 -13.63
C THR A 391 -13.40 -4.19 -14.51
N ALA A 392 -14.31 -3.37 -15.04
CA ALA A 392 -13.94 -2.20 -15.83
C ALA A 392 -13.70 -0.94 -14.97
N GLU A 393 -13.74 -1.05 -13.65
CA GLU A 393 -13.57 0.07 -12.71
C GLU A 393 -12.09 0.30 -12.41
N GLU A 394 -11.43 1.05 -13.29
CA GLU A 394 -10.01 1.35 -13.18
C GLU A 394 -9.76 2.84 -12.95
N GLN A 395 -8.73 3.15 -12.15
CA GLN A 395 -8.37 4.54 -11.88
C GLN A 395 -6.86 4.73 -11.66
N VAL A 396 -6.31 5.73 -12.35
CA VAL A 396 -4.93 6.18 -12.15
C VAL A 396 -4.91 7.68 -11.87
N ASP A 397 -4.40 8.03 -10.69
CA ASP A 397 -4.17 9.41 -10.25
C ASP A 397 -2.70 9.80 -10.35
N ILE A 398 -2.43 10.93 -11.00
CA ILE A 398 -1.10 11.50 -11.18
C ILE A 398 -1.06 12.88 -10.53
N PRO A 399 -0.52 13.01 -9.31
CA PRO A 399 -0.35 14.29 -8.66
C PRO A 399 0.79 15.08 -9.31
N THR A 400 0.63 16.40 -9.43
CA THR A 400 1.62 17.32 -10.01
C THR A 400 2.21 16.85 -11.35
N PRO A 401 1.38 16.48 -12.34
CA PRO A 401 1.85 15.92 -13.60
C PRO A 401 2.64 16.95 -14.41
N GLN A 402 3.62 16.48 -15.18
CA GLN A 402 4.25 17.33 -16.20
C GLN A 402 3.26 17.67 -17.32
N ALA A 403 3.32 18.90 -17.80
CA ALA A 403 2.54 19.34 -18.95
C ALA A 403 2.99 18.61 -20.21
N GLY A 404 2.06 18.23 -21.09
CA GLY A 404 2.41 17.62 -22.37
C GLY A 404 1.39 16.63 -22.88
N GLN A 405 1.82 15.83 -23.85
CA GLN A 405 1.03 14.75 -24.43
C GLN A 405 1.30 13.46 -23.66
N TRP A 406 0.25 12.90 -23.09
CA TRP A 406 0.25 11.67 -22.34
C TRP A 406 -0.48 10.58 -23.13
N LEU A 407 -0.31 9.33 -22.69
CA LEU A 407 -0.93 8.17 -23.28
C LEU A 407 -1.53 7.28 -22.19
N ALA A 408 -2.82 7.00 -22.28
CA ALA A 408 -3.45 5.89 -21.58
C ALA A 408 -3.50 4.68 -22.51
N ILE A 409 -3.28 3.48 -21.98
CA ILE A 409 -3.50 2.21 -22.66
C ILE A 409 -4.56 1.45 -21.86
N VAL A 410 -5.66 1.11 -22.52
CA VAL A 410 -6.68 0.21 -21.98
C VAL A 410 -6.43 -1.17 -22.58
N HIS A 411 -6.35 -2.19 -21.76
CA HIS A 411 -6.04 -3.58 -22.15
C HIS A 411 -7.26 -4.44 -21.85
N GLY A 412 -7.80 -5.12 -22.86
CA GLY A 412 -8.90 -6.06 -22.68
C GLY A 412 -8.37 -7.31 -22.00
N TRP A 413 -8.42 -7.35 -20.67
CA TRP A 413 -7.79 -8.42 -19.89
C TRP A 413 -8.65 -9.69 -19.88
N GLU A 414 -9.95 -9.54 -19.63
CA GLU A 414 -10.94 -10.63 -19.72
C GLU A 414 -12.30 -9.99 -20.07
N THR A 415 -12.47 -9.59 -21.32
CA THR A 415 -13.71 -8.95 -21.79
C THR A 415 -14.86 -9.96 -21.87
N ASP A 416 -16.12 -9.51 -21.84
CA ASP A 416 -17.28 -10.39 -21.85
C ASP A 416 -17.69 -10.88 -23.24
N GLY A 417 -16.73 -11.23 -24.07
CA GLY A 417 -16.98 -11.70 -25.42
C GLY A 417 -15.74 -11.54 -26.29
N ASP A 418 -15.92 -10.95 -27.46
CA ASP A 418 -14.83 -10.66 -28.38
C ASP A 418 -14.20 -9.27 -28.10
N ASP A 419 -14.95 -8.34 -27.51
CA ASP A 419 -14.53 -6.97 -27.19
C ASP A 419 -15.32 -6.37 -26.02
N ALA A 420 -14.80 -5.26 -25.50
CA ALA A 420 -15.46 -4.36 -24.55
C ALA A 420 -15.62 -2.97 -25.18
N ASN A 421 -16.85 -2.45 -25.20
CA ASN A 421 -17.23 -1.11 -25.61
C ASN A 421 -17.48 -0.22 -24.39
N LEU A 422 -16.53 0.68 -24.10
CA LEU A 422 -16.52 1.44 -22.86
C LEU A 422 -16.16 2.91 -23.04
N THR A 423 -16.46 3.72 -22.02
CA THR A 423 -16.05 5.14 -21.97
C THR A 423 -14.89 5.33 -21.00
N MET A 424 -13.76 5.81 -21.51
CA MET A 424 -12.63 6.28 -20.69
C MET A 424 -12.77 7.77 -20.39
N PHE A 425 -12.65 8.13 -19.13
CA PHE A 425 -12.76 9.49 -18.62
C PHE A 425 -11.39 10.02 -18.22
N ASN A 426 -11.10 11.28 -18.52
CA ASN A 426 -9.92 11.96 -17.96
C ASN A 426 -10.21 13.40 -17.52
N TRP A 427 -9.47 13.83 -16.50
CA TRP A 427 -9.52 15.16 -15.89
C TRP A 427 -8.11 15.69 -15.65
N SER A 428 -7.91 17.00 -15.78
CA SER A 428 -6.68 17.69 -15.37
C SER A 428 -7.03 18.93 -14.54
N VAL A 429 -7.13 18.75 -13.22
CA VAL A 429 -7.54 19.80 -12.28
C VAL A 429 -6.45 20.88 -12.22
N PRO A 430 -6.77 22.17 -12.44
CA PRO A 430 -5.79 23.25 -12.39
C PRO A 430 -5.24 23.42 -10.96
N ALA A 431 -3.98 23.85 -10.84
CA ALA A 431 -3.33 24.14 -9.56
C ALA A 431 -3.52 25.58 -9.08
N ASP A 432 -3.89 26.48 -9.99
CA ASP A 432 -4.22 27.86 -9.64
C ASP A 432 -5.71 27.94 -9.30
N PRO A 433 -6.07 28.20 -8.03
CA PRO A 433 -7.47 28.31 -7.62
C PRO A 433 -8.17 29.52 -8.27
N ALA A 434 -7.44 30.47 -8.87
CA ALA A 434 -8.03 31.58 -9.61
C ALA A 434 -8.58 31.18 -10.99
N VAL A 435 -8.25 29.98 -11.48
CA VAL A 435 -8.73 29.43 -12.76
C VAL A 435 -10.07 28.69 -12.60
N ASP A 436 -10.46 28.40 -11.36
CA ASP A 436 -11.77 27.84 -11.03
C ASP A 436 -12.90 28.82 -11.43
N ASP A 437 -13.98 28.30 -12.01
CA ASP A 437 -15.19 29.04 -12.35
C ASP A 437 -16.06 29.35 -11.12
N GLY A 438 -15.63 28.90 -9.94
CA GLY A 438 -16.29 29.05 -8.66
C GLY A 438 -17.35 27.98 -8.42
N SER A 439 -17.32 26.88 -9.18
CA SER A 439 -18.22 25.75 -9.00
C SER A 439 -17.91 24.94 -7.75
N LEU A 440 -16.67 24.91 -7.26
CA LEU A 440 -16.29 24.36 -5.94
C LEU A 440 -15.97 25.51 -4.97
N LYS A 441 -16.43 25.42 -3.72
CA LYS A 441 -16.19 26.45 -2.70
C LYS A 441 -15.86 25.85 -1.36
N ILE A 442 -14.94 26.50 -0.65
CA ILE A 442 -14.72 26.28 0.77
C ILE A 442 -15.67 27.21 1.53
N GLU A 443 -16.64 26.62 2.22
CA GLU A 443 -17.62 27.35 3.03
C GLU A 443 -17.02 27.72 4.39
N SER A 444 -16.25 26.81 4.98
CA SER A 444 -15.60 27.00 6.28
C SER A 444 -14.31 26.19 6.37
N ALA A 445 -13.26 26.81 6.92
CA ALA A 445 -12.00 26.17 7.26
C ALA A 445 -11.31 26.96 8.37
N PRO A 446 -10.47 26.31 9.21
CA PRO A 446 -9.65 27.04 10.18
C PRO A 446 -8.62 27.93 9.46
N ASP A 447 -8.13 28.96 10.16
CA ASP A 447 -7.07 29.87 9.68
C ASP A 447 -5.68 29.52 10.27
N SER A 448 -5.66 28.56 11.19
CA SER A 448 -4.48 28.10 11.90
C SER A 448 -4.56 26.61 12.22
N ALA A 449 -3.39 25.99 12.21
CA ALA A 449 -3.16 24.61 12.57
C ALA A 449 -2.57 24.56 13.99
N ALA A 450 -3.00 23.57 14.76
CA ALA A 450 -2.40 23.22 16.05
C ALA A 450 -2.07 21.72 16.07
N VAL A 451 -0.88 21.36 16.55
CA VAL A 451 -0.39 19.98 16.50
C VAL A 451 -1.34 19.02 17.23
N GLY A 452 -1.79 17.99 16.51
CA GLY A 452 -2.68 16.94 17.00
C GLY A 452 -4.15 17.35 17.08
N GLU A 453 -4.50 18.58 16.70
CA GLU A 453 -5.89 19.02 16.58
C GLU A 453 -6.49 18.55 15.26
N THR A 454 -7.75 18.13 15.32
CA THR A 454 -8.58 17.81 14.17
C THR A 454 -9.57 18.95 13.97
N ALA A 455 -9.68 19.44 12.74
CA ALA A 455 -10.63 20.46 12.35
C ALA A 455 -11.43 20.01 11.12
N THR A 456 -12.66 20.47 11.02
CA THR A 456 -13.56 20.14 9.91
C THR A 456 -13.48 21.22 8.84
N ILE A 457 -13.48 20.80 7.58
CA ILE A 457 -13.57 21.65 6.40
C ILE A 457 -14.93 21.42 5.76
N GLU A 458 -15.71 22.49 5.62
CA GLU A 458 -16.99 22.47 4.93
C GLU A 458 -16.80 23.00 3.50
N TYR A 459 -17.33 22.29 2.52
CA TYR A 459 -17.23 22.67 1.12
C TYR A 459 -18.56 22.46 0.39
N SER A 460 -18.75 23.17 -0.71
CA SER A 460 -19.93 23.06 -1.56
C SER A 460 -19.58 23.03 -3.03
N TRP A 461 -20.45 22.42 -3.84
CA TRP A 461 -20.40 22.54 -5.28
C TRP A 461 -21.74 23.01 -5.84
N THR A 462 -21.71 23.82 -6.89
CA THR A 462 -22.93 24.34 -7.52
C THR A 462 -22.77 24.53 -9.02
N GLY A 463 -23.89 24.50 -9.75
CA GLY A 463 -23.91 24.89 -11.17
C GLY A 463 -23.30 23.87 -12.14
N LEU A 464 -23.12 22.62 -11.72
CA LEU A 464 -22.61 21.57 -12.60
C LEU A 464 -23.67 21.17 -13.63
N ALA A 465 -23.26 20.84 -14.86
CA ALA A 465 -24.17 20.22 -15.83
C ALA A 465 -24.41 18.74 -15.48
N ALA A 466 -25.64 18.28 -15.66
CA ALA A 466 -26.01 16.87 -15.51
C ALA A 466 -25.26 15.97 -16.52
N ASP A 467 -25.39 14.66 -16.34
CA ASP A 467 -24.82 13.61 -17.22
C ASP A 467 -23.30 13.72 -17.40
N ASN A 468 -22.61 14.12 -16.33
CA ASN A 468 -21.16 14.26 -16.29
C ASN A 468 -20.61 13.81 -14.94
N LYS A 469 -19.35 13.37 -14.95
CA LYS A 469 -18.55 13.18 -13.75
C LYS A 469 -17.56 14.34 -13.66
N TYR A 470 -17.43 14.92 -12.48
CA TYR A 470 -16.57 16.08 -12.23
C TYR A 470 -15.48 15.75 -11.24
N LEU A 471 -14.33 16.40 -11.43
CA LEU A 471 -13.21 16.32 -10.51
C LEU A 471 -12.78 17.73 -10.09
N GLY A 472 -12.56 17.90 -8.81
CA GLY A 472 -11.92 19.06 -8.21
C GLY A 472 -10.95 18.62 -7.13
N ALA A 473 -10.37 19.59 -6.43
CA ALA A 473 -9.51 19.33 -5.29
C ALA A 473 -9.59 20.46 -4.27
N VAL A 474 -9.33 20.12 -3.02
CA VAL A 474 -9.05 21.07 -1.95
C VAL A 474 -7.57 20.96 -1.62
N SER A 475 -6.80 22.04 -1.84
CA SER A 475 -5.42 22.10 -1.36
C SER A 475 -5.35 22.56 0.09
N HIS A 476 -4.45 21.93 0.83
CA HIS A 476 -4.13 22.26 2.21
C HIS A 476 -2.84 23.06 2.25
N ASN A 477 -2.88 24.29 2.72
CA ASN A 477 -1.78 25.23 2.56
C ASN A 477 -1.22 25.74 3.90
N ARG A 478 0.11 25.86 3.95
CA ARG A 478 0.83 26.63 4.97
C ARG A 478 1.46 27.85 4.30
N GLY A 479 0.75 28.97 4.37
CA GLY A 479 1.13 30.15 3.58
C GLY A 479 1.00 29.87 2.08
N THR A 480 2.13 29.85 1.36
CA THR A 480 2.18 29.51 -0.08
C THR A 480 2.55 28.05 -0.36
N GLU A 481 2.98 27.31 0.65
CA GLU A 481 3.32 25.89 0.54
C GLU A 481 2.04 25.05 0.48
N VAL A 482 1.96 24.10 -0.45
CA VAL A 482 0.90 23.09 -0.50
C VAL A 482 1.39 21.86 0.25
N LEU A 483 0.69 21.50 1.33
CA LEU A 483 0.99 20.35 2.18
C LEU A 483 0.36 19.05 1.65
N GLY A 484 -0.72 19.16 0.88
CA GLY A 484 -1.45 18.01 0.35
C GLY A 484 -2.71 18.45 -0.40
N LEU A 485 -3.35 17.48 -1.05
CA LEU A 485 -4.62 17.65 -1.77
C LEU A 485 -5.62 16.60 -1.29
N THR A 486 -6.87 17.02 -1.07
CA THR A 486 -8.03 16.13 -1.00
C THR A 486 -8.80 16.26 -2.32
N THR A 487 -8.90 15.19 -3.09
CA THR A 487 -9.68 15.16 -4.33
C THR A 487 -11.17 15.22 -4.01
N VAL A 488 -11.94 15.95 -4.83
CA VAL A 488 -13.40 16.02 -4.73
C VAL A 488 -13.98 15.44 -6.01
N ALA A 489 -14.62 14.27 -5.93
CA ALA A 489 -15.20 13.57 -7.08
C ALA A 489 -16.74 13.64 -7.01
N ILE A 490 -17.37 14.26 -8.02
CA ILE A 490 -18.83 14.45 -8.05
C ILE A 490 -19.45 13.72 -9.24
N ASP A 491 -20.43 12.86 -8.97
CA ASP A 491 -21.22 12.20 -10.00
C ASP A 491 -22.55 12.93 -10.25
N ALA A 492 -22.67 13.61 -11.38
CA ALA A 492 -23.86 14.36 -11.78
C ALA A 492 -24.80 13.55 -12.71
N TYR A 493 -24.66 12.23 -12.84
CA TYR A 493 -25.56 11.38 -13.62
C TYR A 493 -26.90 11.04 -12.92
N GLY A 494 -27.12 11.50 -11.68
CA GLY A 494 -28.27 11.08 -10.84
C GLY A 494 -29.03 12.17 -10.08
N GLY A 495 -29.05 13.42 -10.55
CA GLY A 495 -29.65 14.56 -9.83
C GLY A 495 -31.06 15.02 -10.26
N GLY A 496 -31.78 14.22 -11.06
CA GLY A 496 -33.12 14.56 -11.56
C GLY A 496 -34.19 13.56 -11.13
N GLY A 497 -34.71 13.70 -9.91
CA GLY A 497 -35.84 12.90 -9.41
C GLY A 497 -36.09 13.07 -7.92
#